data_AF-A0A5J6LEV2-F1
#
_entry.id   AF-A0A5J6LEV2-F1
#
_cell.length_a   1.000
_cell.length_b   1.000
_cell.length_c   1.000
_cell.angle_alpha   90.00
_cell.angle_beta   90.00
_cell.angle_gamma   90.00
#
_symmetry.space_group_name_H-M   'P 1'
#
loop_
_entity.id
_entity.type
_entity.pdbx_description
1 polymer ?
#
loop_
_entity_poly.entity_id
_entity_poly.type
_entity_poly.pdbx_seq_one_letter_code
_entity_poly.pdbx_strand_id
1 'polypeptide(L)'
;MRALLNSGFVNFRMRAMLVSMACHHLQLDWKAVALHLARHFLDFDPGIHYPQIQMQAGLTGFNTLRIYNPVQQSLKQDADASYIREFVPELSGYPVPLQHQPWLITPMEALMFAELTPGYANPIIDIKETGRAARERLWRWRNSEGVKANVSRLLNTQVVKHA
;
A
#
# COMPACT_ATOMS: atom_id res chain seq x y z
N MET A 1 5.13 -3.77 -6.72
CA MET A 1 4.57 -4.96 -7.40
C MET A 1 5.65 -5.81 -8.06
N ARG A 2 6.58 -5.26 -8.85
CA ARG A 2 7.61 -6.04 -9.56
C ARG A 2 8.38 -7.04 -8.70
N ALA A 3 8.81 -6.65 -7.51
CA ALA A 3 9.45 -7.57 -6.57
C ALA A 3 8.58 -8.79 -6.22
N LEU A 4 7.31 -8.56 -5.86
CA LEU A 4 6.36 -9.64 -5.59
C LEU A 4 6.17 -10.55 -6.82
N LEU A 5 6.05 -9.95 -8.01
CA LEU A 5 5.88 -10.72 -9.25
C LEU A 5 7.12 -11.56 -9.60
N ASN A 6 8.32 -11.07 -9.24
CA ASN A 6 9.59 -11.71 -9.55
C ASN A 6 9.97 -12.79 -8.52
N SER A 7 9.86 -12.49 -7.22
CA SER A 7 10.31 -13.38 -6.14
C SER A 7 9.19 -14.20 -5.51
N GLY A 8 7.92 -13.82 -5.75
CA GLY A 8 6.77 -14.40 -5.07
C GLY A 8 6.67 -14.05 -3.58
N PHE A 9 7.48 -13.11 -3.08
CA PHE A 9 7.52 -12.74 -1.67
C PHE A 9 7.80 -11.25 -1.47
N VAL A 10 7.07 -10.65 -0.53
CA VAL A 10 7.43 -9.36 0.07
C VAL A 10 7.16 -9.39 1.58
N ASN A 11 7.92 -8.61 2.35
CA ASN A 11 7.76 -8.56 3.80
C ASN A 11 6.40 -7.98 4.24
N PHE A 12 6.05 -8.16 5.51
CA PHE A 12 4.77 -7.73 6.06
C PHE A 12 4.45 -6.24 5.81
N ARG A 13 5.44 -5.36 5.96
CA ARG A 13 5.24 -3.91 5.78
C ARG A 13 4.92 -3.56 4.33
N MET A 14 5.58 -4.22 3.40
CA MET A 14 5.30 -4.08 1.97
C MET A 14 3.92 -4.62 1.60
N ARG A 15 3.49 -5.75 2.17
CA ARG A 15 2.11 -6.25 2.00
C ARG A 15 1.10 -5.21 2.46
N ALA A 16 1.29 -4.66 3.66
CA ALA A 16 0.44 -3.60 4.20
C ALA A 16 0.41 -2.35 3.30
N MET A 17 1.56 -1.96 2.75
CA MET A 17 1.67 -0.84 1.82
C MET A 17 0.90 -1.09 0.50
N LEU A 18 0.99 -2.30 -0.06
CA LEU A 18 0.23 -2.69 -1.26
C LEU A 18 -1.28 -2.62 -1.02
N VAL A 19 -1.75 -3.19 0.10
CA VAL A 19 -3.18 -3.16 0.47
C VAL A 19 -3.63 -1.72 0.74
N SER A 20 -2.82 -0.92 1.43
CA SER A 20 -3.13 0.49 1.71
C SER A 20 -3.24 1.32 0.42
N MET A 21 -2.30 1.16 -0.51
CA MET A 21 -2.37 1.84 -1.81
C MET A 21 -3.62 1.44 -2.58
N ALA A 22 -3.94 0.14 -2.64
CA ALA A 22 -5.08 -0.35 -3.39
C ALA A 22 -6.44 0.04 -2.75
N CYS A 23 -6.62 -0.21 -1.46
CA CYS A 23 -7.92 -0.05 -0.79
C CYS A 23 -8.18 1.40 -0.33
N HIS A 24 -7.15 2.08 0.19
CA HIS A 24 -7.34 3.42 0.77
C HIS A 24 -7.19 4.52 -0.27
N HIS A 25 -6.12 4.46 -1.06
CA HIS A 25 -5.82 5.49 -2.03
C HIS A 25 -6.58 5.29 -3.35
N LEU A 26 -6.55 4.08 -3.93
CA LEU A 26 -7.24 3.76 -5.19
C LEU A 26 -8.69 3.30 -5.01
N GLN A 27 -9.13 3.08 -3.77
CA GLN A 27 -10.51 2.71 -3.42
C GLN A 27 -10.99 1.39 -4.08
N LEU A 28 -10.08 0.47 -4.33
CA LEU A 28 -10.41 -0.86 -4.87
C LEU A 28 -11.04 -1.75 -3.81
N ASP A 29 -11.91 -2.67 -4.23
CA ASP A 29 -12.49 -3.69 -3.35
C ASP A 29 -11.38 -4.60 -2.80
N TRP A 30 -11.31 -4.70 -1.48
CA TRP A 30 -10.36 -5.55 -0.77
C TRP A 30 -10.42 -7.00 -1.21
N LYS A 31 -11.59 -7.52 -1.62
CA LYS A 31 -11.73 -8.91 -2.10
C LYS A 31 -10.96 -9.12 -3.40
N ALA A 32 -11.11 -8.18 -4.34
CA ALA A 32 -10.39 -8.21 -5.60
C ALA A 32 -8.88 -8.08 -5.38
N VAL A 33 -8.47 -7.18 -4.47
CA VAL A 33 -7.06 -7.03 -4.06
C VAL A 33 -6.54 -8.32 -3.43
N ALA A 34 -7.31 -8.96 -2.55
CA ALA A 34 -6.91 -10.20 -1.90
C ALA A 34 -6.72 -11.33 -2.88
N LEU A 35 -7.65 -11.51 -3.82
CA LEU A 35 -7.57 -12.53 -4.86
C LEU A 35 -6.39 -12.28 -5.81
N HIS A 36 -6.14 -11.03 -6.18
CA HIS A 36 -5.01 -10.68 -7.03
C HIS A 36 -3.67 -11.00 -6.33
N LEU A 37 -3.50 -10.56 -5.08
CA LEU A 37 -2.26 -10.79 -4.33
C LEU A 37 -2.04 -12.27 -4.01
N ALA A 38 -3.10 -13.03 -3.71
CA ALA A 38 -3.02 -14.46 -3.42
C ALA A 38 -2.35 -15.26 -4.57
N ARG A 39 -2.58 -14.85 -5.82
CA ARG A 39 -2.00 -15.49 -7.01
C ARG A 39 -0.48 -15.31 -7.15
N HIS A 40 0.11 -14.38 -6.41
CA HIS A 40 1.52 -14.04 -6.53
C HIS A 40 2.34 -14.42 -5.30
N PHE A 41 1.73 -14.80 -4.17
CA PHE A 41 2.46 -15.19 -2.98
C PHE A 41 2.82 -16.67 -3.00
N LEU A 42 4.11 -16.99 -2.89
CA LEU A 42 4.58 -18.37 -2.73
C LEU A 42 4.28 -18.92 -1.33
N ASP A 43 4.17 -18.04 -0.34
CA ASP A 43 3.81 -18.36 1.04
C ASP A 43 2.32 -18.14 1.32
N PHE A 44 1.48 -18.24 0.29
CA PHE A 44 0.05 -18.05 0.43
C PHE A 44 -0.57 -19.13 1.33
N ASP A 45 -1.15 -18.68 2.43
CA ASP A 45 -2.04 -19.45 3.28
C ASP A 45 -3.36 -18.68 3.45
N PRO A 46 -4.53 -19.28 3.16
CA PRO A 46 -5.81 -18.55 3.23
C PRO A 46 -6.17 -18.12 4.66
N GLY A 47 -5.82 -18.91 5.67
CA GLY A 47 -6.06 -18.59 7.08
C GLY A 47 -5.24 -17.40 7.58
N ILE A 48 -4.10 -17.12 6.94
CA ILE A 48 -3.25 -15.96 7.25
C ILE A 48 -3.58 -14.77 6.34
N HIS A 49 -3.67 -15.00 5.03
CA HIS A 49 -3.75 -13.96 4.00
C HIS A 49 -5.02 -13.12 4.10
N TYR A 50 -6.20 -13.74 4.18
CA TYR A 50 -7.46 -13.00 4.20
C TYR A 50 -7.62 -12.15 5.46
N PRO A 51 -7.38 -12.67 6.68
CA PRO A 51 -7.44 -11.84 7.88
C PRO A 51 -6.43 -10.68 7.86
N GLN A 52 -5.21 -10.92 7.35
CA GLN A 52 -4.23 -9.85 7.22
C GLN A 52 -4.68 -8.76 6.25
N ILE A 53 -5.24 -9.10 5.09
CA ILE A 53 -5.75 -8.10 4.14
C ILE A 53 -6.95 -7.34 4.72
N GLN A 54 -7.89 -8.03 5.37
CA GLN A 54 -9.02 -7.36 6.05
C GLN A 54 -8.54 -6.37 7.11
N MET A 55 -7.52 -6.76 7.87
CA MET A 55 -6.90 -5.89 8.87
C MET A 55 -6.29 -4.64 8.23
N GLN A 56 -5.51 -4.78 7.15
CA GLN A 56 -4.85 -3.65 6.48
C GLN A 56 -5.83 -2.78 5.68
N ALA A 57 -6.90 -3.37 5.15
CA ALA A 57 -8.02 -2.68 4.51
C ALA A 57 -8.94 -1.96 5.52
N GLY A 58 -8.71 -2.13 6.83
CA GLY A 58 -9.45 -1.42 7.88
C GLY A 58 -10.83 -1.99 8.19
N LEU A 59 -11.08 -3.26 7.87
CA LEU A 59 -12.41 -3.90 8.02
C LEU A 59 -12.64 -4.54 9.37
N THR A 60 -11.59 -4.80 10.15
CA THR A 60 -11.71 -5.52 11.42
C THR A 60 -12.26 -4.65 12.56
N GLY A 61 -12.25 -3.33 12.42
CA GLY A 61 -12.94 -2.39 13.32
C GLY A 61 -12.28 -2.15 14.70
N PHE A 62 -11.40 -3.02 15.18
CA PHE A 62 -10.71 -2.87 16.46
C PHE A 62 -9.33 -2.20 16.36
N ASN A 63 -8.62 -2.35 15.24
CA ASN A 63 -7.29 -1.78 15.07
C ASN A 63 -7.32 -0.28 14.73
N THR A 64 -6.24 0.42 15.07
CA THR A 64 -6.00 1.78 14.57
C THR A 64 -5.84 1.73 13.05
N LEU A 65 -6.61 2.56 12.34
CA LEU A 65 -6.54 2.67 10.89
C LEU A 65 -5.16 3.21 10.48
N ARG A 66 -4.43 2.44 9.68
CA ARG A 66 -3.11 2.80 9.15
C ARG A 66 -3.21 3.03 7.65
N ILE A 67 -3.12 4.29 7.24
CA ILE A 67 -3.01 4.67 5.83
C ILE A 67 -1.55 5.02 5.57
N TYR A 68 -0.90 4.23 4.73
CA TYR A 68 0.52 4.34 4.43
C TYR A 68 0.76 5.33 3.28
N ASN A 69 1.71 6.24 3.49
CA ASN A 69 2.26 7.06 2.41
C ASN A 69 3.44 6.31 1.75
N PRO A 70 3.34 5.87 0.48
CA PRO A 70 4.39 5.08 -0.17
C PRO A 70 5.72 5.83 -0.30
N VAL A 71 5.70 7.14 -0.54
CA VAL A 71 6.93 7.96 -0.66
C VAL A 71 7.68 8.01 0.67
N GLN A 72 6.97 8.29 1.77
CA GLN A 72 7.58 8.31 3.10
C GLN A 72 8.10 6.93 3.52
N GLN A 73 7.40 5.84 3.15
CA GLN A 73 7.90 4.50 3.41
C GLN A 73 9.15 4.20 2.62
N SER A 74 9.18 4.59 1.35
CA SER A 74 10.34 4.39 0.49
C SER A 74 11.57 5.10 1.06
N LEU A 75 11.48 6.41 1.34
CA LEU A 75 12.59 7.18 1.94
C LEU A 75 13.08 6.61 3.28
N LYS A 76 12.17 6.07 4.10
CA LYS A 76 12.51 5.55 5.43
C LYS A 76 13.10 4.14 5.38
N GLN A 77 12.63 3.29 4.47
CA GLN A 77 13.00 1.86 4.43
C GLN A 77 14.09 1.56 3.40
N ASP A 78 14.32 2.46 2.45
CA ASP A 78 15.21 2.29 1.32
C ASP A 78 15.97 3.59 1.06
N ALA A 79 16.65 4.13 2.08
CA ALA A 79 17.19 5.50 2.05
C ALA A 79 18.22 5.75 0.93
N ASP A 80 18.88 4.70 0.44
CA ASP A 80 19.85 4.73 -0.66
C ASP A 80 19.23 4.27 -2.00
N ALA A 81 17.92 4.05 -2.03
CA ALA A 81 17.16 3.54 -3.17
C ALA A 81 17.71 2.21 -3.74
N SER A 82 18.42 1.40 -2.94
CA SER A 82 18.96 0.11 -3.39
C SER A 82 17.85 -0.83 -3.86
N TYR A 83 16.73 -0.88 -3.13
CA TYR A 83 15.58 -1.71 -3.48
C TYR A 83 14.89 -1.20 -4.76
N ILE A 84 14.75 0.12 -4.90
CA ILE A 84 14.21 0.71 -6.14
C ILE A 84 15.09 0.38 -7.35
N ARG A 85 16.42 0.50 -7.23
CA ARG A 85 17.34 0.17 -8.33
C ARG A 85 17.21 -1.26 -8.80
N GLU A 86 17.05 -2.19 -7.86
CA GLU A 86 16.91 -3.62 -8.18
C GLU A 86 15.61 -3.90 -8.96
N PHE A 87 14.48 -3.35 -8.50
CA PHE A 87 13.17 -3.71 -9.07
C PHE A 87 12.62 -2.73 -10.09
N VAL A 88 13.21 -1.54 -10.23
CA VAL A 88 12.83 -0.48 -11.18
C VAL A 88 14.12 0.02 -11.89
N PRO A 89 14.74 -0.83 -12.72
CA PRO A 89 16.05 -0.56 -13.30
C PRO A 89 16.08 0.70 -14.19
N GLU A 90 14.95 1.10 -14.75
CA GLU A 90 14.83 2.35 -15.51
C GLU A 90 15.06 3.62 -14.68
N LEU A 91 14.99 3.52 -13.34
CA LEU A 91 15.32 4.61 -12.43
C LEU A 91 16.78 4.57 -11.96
N SER A 92 17.55 3.54 -12.32
CA SER A 92 18.80 3.24 -11.63
C SER A 92 19.91 4.26 -11.82
N GLY A 93 19.91 4.97 -12.95
CA GLY A 93 20.91 6.02 -13.22
C GLY A 93 20.49 7.43 -12.78
N TYR A 94 19.32 7.61 -12.16
CA TYR A 94 18.94 8.89 -11.57
C TYR A 94 19.58 9.07 -10.18
N PRO A 95 19.79 10.31 -9.71
CA PRO A 95 20.11 10.57 -8.31
C PRO A 95 19.07 9.99 -7.34
N VAL A 96 19.50 9.52 -6.17
CA VAL A 96 18.63 8.88 -5.15
C VAL A 96 17.30 9.62 -4.90
N PRO A 97 17.26 10.96 -4.74
CA PRO A 97 15.99 11.67 -4.55
C PRO A 97 14.99 11.49 -5.70
N LEU A 98 15.48 11.45 -6.93
CA LEU A 98 14.68 11.24 -8.14
C LEU A 98 14.30 9.77 -8.35
N GLN A 99 15.02 8.82 -7.76
CA GLN A 99 14.59 7.41 -7.76
C GLN A 99 13.33 7.21 -6.89
N HIS A 100 13.24 7.92 -5.76
CA HIS A 100 12.05 7.90 -4.92
C HIS A 100 10.87 8.69 -5.51
N GLN A 101 11.16 9.78 -6.22
CA GLN A 101 10.16 10.73 -6.71
C GLN A 101 10.51 11.22 -8.14
N PRO A 102 10.45 10.34 -9.15
CA PRO A 102 10.90 10.67 -10.51
C PRO A 102 10.10 11.80 -11.18
N TRP A 103 8.85 12.00 -10.77
CA TRP A 103 7.99 13.08 -11.27
C TRP A 103 8.40 14.48 -10.81
N LEU A 104 9.36 14.60 -9.89
CA LEU A 104 9.92 15.89 -9.46
C LEU A 104 11.08 16.37 -10.34
N ILE A 105 11.43 15.61 -11.38
CA ILE A 105 12.47 15.98 -12.33
C ILE A 105 12.17 17.36 -12.94
N THR A 106 13.12 18.27 -12.85
CA THR A 106 13.01 19.59 -13.46
C THR A 106 13.27 19.52 -14.97
N PRO A 107 12.82 20.51 -15.77
CA PRO A 107 13.12 20.55 -17.20
C PRO A 107 14.63 20.51 -17.50
N MET A 108 15.46 21.12 -16.65
CA MET A 108 16.92 21.10 -16.80
C MET A 108 17.50 19.71 -16.52
N GLU A 109 17.09 19.06 -15.45
CA GLU A 109 17.52 17.69 -15.12
C GLU A 109 17.06 16.69 -16.19
N ALA A 110 15.85 16.87 -16.74
CA ALA A 110 15.36 16.04 -17.83
C ALA A 110 16.24 16.11 -19.09
N LEU A 111 16.81 17.29 -19.39
CA LEU A 111 17.79 17.44 -20.47
C LEU A 111 19.13 16.76 -20.13
N MET A 112 19.59 16.89 -18.88
CA MET A 112 20.83 16.25 -18.41
C MET A 112 20.76 14.72 -18.43
N PHE A 113 19.57 14.16 -18.18
CA PHE A 113 19.32 12.72 -18.13
C PHE A 113 18.57 12.20 -19.36
N ALA A 114 18.58 12.93 -20.48
CA ALA A 114 17.82 12.56 -21.68
C ALA A 114 18.24 11.21 -22.30
N GLU A 115 19.48 10.77 -22.05
CA GLU A 115 20.00 9.46 -22.48
C GLU A 115 19.61 8.31 -21.54
N LEU A 116 19.23 8.62 -20.29
CA LEU A 116 18.67 7.66 -19.37
C LEU A 116 17.21 7.41 -19.77
N THR A 117 16.81 6.13 -19.79
CA THR A 117 15.53 5.56 -20.23
C THR A 117 14.34 6.53 -20.29
N PRO A 118 13.48 6.46 -21.33
CA PRO A 118 12.31 7.34 -21.46
C PRO A 118 11.51 7.31 -20.16
N GLY A 119 11.26 8.50 -19.61
CA GLY A 119 10.93 8.72 -18.21
C GLY A 119 9.89 7.78 -17.60
N TYR A 120 9.95 7.60 -16.29
CA TYR A 120 9.03 6.75 -15.55
C TYR A 120 7.63 7.37 -15.45
N ALA A 121 6.61 6.53 -15.27
CA ALA A 121 5.23 6.97 -15.22
C ALA A 121 4.97 7.99 -14.11
N ASN A 122 4.21 9.04 -14.46
CA ASN A 122 3.71 10.01 -13.49
C ASN A 122 2.77 9.34 -12.48
N PRO A 123 2.71 9.84 -11.22
CA PRO A 123 1.74 9.36 -10.24
C PRO A 123 0.33 9.44 -10.78
N ILE A 124 -0.38 8.30 -10.72
CA ILE A 124 -1.81 8.22 -11.10
C ILE A 124 -2.73 8.96 -10.12
N ILE A 125 -2.22 9.32 -8.94
CA ILE A 125 -2.97 9.99 -7.87
C ILE A 125 -2.07 10.94 -7.07
N ASP A 126 -2.67 11.95 -6.44
CA ASP A 126 -2.03 12.72 -5.38
C ASP A 126 -2.17 11.98 -4.04
N ILE A 127 -1.03 11.60 -3.44
CA ILE A 127 -0.97 10.84 -2.17
C ILE A 127 -1.46 11.66 -0.97
N LYS A 128 -1.24 12.98 -0.96
CA LYS A 128 -1.67 13.85 0.13
C LYS A 128 -3.19 13.99 0.11
N GLU A 129 -3.78 14.24 -1.05
CA GLU A 129 -5.22 14.39 -1.20
C GLU A 129 -5.96 13.08 -0.94
N THR A 130 -5.58 12.01 -1.63
CA THR A 130 -6.20 10.69 -1.45
C THR A 130 -6.03 10.17 -0.03
N GLY A 131 -4.88 10.42 0.61
CA GLY A 131 -4.65 10.08 2.00
C GLY A 131 -5.56 10.86 2.97
N ARG A 132 -5.84 12.14 2.70
CA ARG A 132 -6.79 12.93 3.49
C ARG A 132 -8.22 12.40 3.33
N ALA A 133 -8.66 12.23 2.09
CA ALA A 133 -9.99 11.72 1.77
C ALA A 133 -10.22 10.31 2.36
N ALA A 134 -9.22 9.43 2.31
CA ALA A 134 -9.28 8.11 2.91
C ALA A 134 -9.46 8.18 4.43
N ARG A 135 -8.72 9.05 5.13
CA ARG A 135 -8.86 9.24 6.58
C ARG A 135 -10.27 9.70 6.93
N GLU A 136 -10.75 10.76 6.29
CA GLU A 136 -12.09 11.31 6.53
C GLU A 136 -13.18 10.25 6.32
N ARG A 137 -13.12 9.51 5.21
CA ARG A 137 -14.07 8.44 4.91
C ARG A 137 -14.06 7.33 5.95
N LEU A 138 -12.88 6.81 6.30
CA LEU A 138 -12.78 5.70 7.26
C LEU A 138 -13.18 6.15 8.68
N TRP A 139 -12.83 7.37 9.09
CA TRP A 139 -13.26 7.94 10.36
C TRP A 139 -14.77 8.19 10.41
N ARG A 140 -15.37 8.67 9.31
CA ARG A 140 -16.83 8.84 9.21
C ARG A 140 -17.55 7.50 9.42
N TRP A 141 -17.11 6.43 8.76
CA TRP A 141 -17.69 5.10 8.94
C TRP A 141 -17.48 4.56 10.35
N ARG A 142 -16.26 4.67 10.89
CA ARG A 142 -15.94 4.25 12.26
C ARG A 142 -16.80 4.95 13.31
N ASN A 143 -17.12 6.23 13.09
CA ASN A 143 -17.90 7.03 14.02
C ASN A 143 -19.42 6.87 13.85
N SER A 144 -19.87 6.21 12.79
CA SER A 144 -21.30 5.98 12.56
C SER A 144 -21.92 5.10 13.65
N GLU A 145 -23.12 5.46 14.09
CA GLU A 145 -23.84 4.75 15.15
C GLU A 145 -24.13 3.30 14.76
N GLY A 146 -24.49 3.05 13.50
CA GLY A 146 -24.75 1.71 12.98
C GLY A 146 -23.52 0.80 13.03
N VAL A 147 -22.32 1.33 12.78
CA VAL A 147 -21.08 0.54 12.92
C VAL A 147 -20.81 0.25 14.39
N LYS A 148 -20.88 1.27 15.27
CA LYS A 148 -20.63 1.11 16.70
C LYS A 148 -21.58 0.08 17.35
N ALA A 149 -22.87 0.14 17.03
CA ALA A 149 -23.86 -0.81 17.54
C ALA A 149 -23.58 -2.26 17.12
N ASN A 150 -23.01 -2.46 15.92
CA ASN A 150 -22.69 -3.79 15.40
C ASN A 150 -21.36 -4.37 15.93
N VAL A 151 -20.43 -3.55 16.44
CA VAL A 151 -19.15 -4.05 16.98
C VAL A 151 -19.40 -5.05 18.11
N SER A 152 -20.24 -4.70 19.09
CA SER A 152 -20.57 -5.57 20.22
C SER A 152 -21.23 -6.88 19.78
N ARG A 153 -22.09 -6.81 18.76
CA ARG A 153 -22.74 -8.00 18.17
C ARG A 153 -21.72 -8.93 17.50
N LEU A 154 -20.81 -8.37 16.71
CA LEU A 154 -19.78 -9.14 15.99
C LEU A 154 -18.80 -9.82 16.95
N LEU A 155 -18.34 -9.11 17.98
CA LEU A 155 -17.45 -9.68 19.01
C LEU A 155 -18.10 -10.86 19.72
N ASN A 156 -19.39 -10.78 20.05
CA ASN A 156 -20.12 -11.89 20.67
C ASN A 156 -20.36 -13.09 19.74
N THR A 157 -20.31 -12.90 18.41
CA THR A 157 -20.60 -13.96 17.44
C THR A 157 -19.30 -14.65 16.95
N GLN A 158 -18.22 -13.89 16.81
CA GLN A 158 -16.97 -14.36 16.20
C GLN A 158 -15.89 -14.77 17.21
N VAL A 159 -16.06 -14.42 18.49
CA VAL A 159 -15.17 -14.88 19.56
C VAL A 159 -15.87 -16.01 20.29
N VAL A 160 -15.29 -17.23 20.22
CA VAL A 160 -15.70 -18.32 21.09
C VAL A 160 -15.37 -17.89 22.51
N LYS A 161 -16.40 -17.64 23.33
CA LYS A 161 -16.21 -17.43 24.76
C LYS A 161 -15.84 -18.77 25.36
N HIS A 162 -14.55 -19.00 25.57
CA HIS A 162 -14.11 -20.07 26.45
C HIS A 162 -14.49 -19.66 27.88
N ALA A 163 -15.43 -20.41 28.45
CA ALA A 163 -15.77 -20.38 29.87
C ALA A 163 -14.74 -21.18 30.67
#